data_AF-A0A8T6NZS0-F1
#
_entry.id   AF-A0A8T6NZS0-F1
#
_cell.length_a   1.000
_cell.length_b   1.000
_cell.length_c   1.000
_cell.angle_alpha   90.00
_cell.angle_beta   90.00
_cell.angle_gamma   90.00
#
_symmetry.space_group_name_H-M   'P 1'
#
loop_
_entity.id
_entity.type
_entity.pdbx_description
1 polymer ?
#
loop_
_entity_poly.entity_id
_entity_poly.type
_entity_poly.pdbx_seq_one_letter_code
_entity_poly.pdbx_strand_id
1 'polypeptide(L)'
;MTLKRWSLSTLLDLLQEESPDPERHLRLLACDFAERSLSLYQQLFPDDEQPRRVLILARQLAQGQAERAALDEAWEMAEAIWAVQSEPAIEVNAGDAVLDQIAGACRAAWDMDQPARQAAQTAADDSAFAFAYRDAYAVSWPDYYPGETKSLWQVTFDAAHETERAWQRKRAIEVLLRIRLTSP
;
A
#
# COMPACT_ATOMS: atom_id res chain seq x y z
N MET A 1 -2.12 5.49 -28.44
CA MET A 1 -2.35 4.36 -27.50
C MET A 1 -2.98 4.90 -26.23
N THR A 2 -4.22 4.53 -25.92
CA THR A 2 -4.89 4.94 -24.68
C THR A 2 -4.38 4.09 -23.52
N LEU A 3 -3.50 4.69 -22.72
CA LEU A 3 -2.90 4.11 -21.50
C LEU A 3 -3.92 3.61 -20.46
N LYS A 4 -5.22 3.95 -20.62
CA LYS A 4 -6.34 3.45 -19.80
C LYS A 4 -6.61 1.94 -19.93
N ARG A 5 -5.99 1.23 -20.89
CA ARG A 5 -6.36 -0.17 -21.19
C ARG A 5 -5.59 -1.22 -20.39
N TRP A 6 -4.47 -0.87 -19.75
CA TRP A 6 -3.61 -1.87 -19.11
C TRP A 6 -3.99 -2.10 -17.65
N SER A 7 -4.09 -3.38 -17.26
CA SER A 7 -4.28 -3.77 -15.87
C SER A 7 -3.01 -3.47 -15.06
N LEU A 8 -3.14 -3.36 -13.73
CA LEU A 8 -1.96 -3.22 -12.87
C LEU A 8 -1.02 -4.41 -13.01
N SER A 9 -1.55 -5.65 -13.01
CA SER A 9 -0.74 -6.86 -13.23
C SER A 9 0.09 -6.76 -14.50
N THR A 10 -0.53 -6.38 -15.63
CA THR A 10 0.18 -6.21 -16.90
C THR A 10 1.31 -5.17 -16.80
N LEU A 11 1.09 -4.07 -16.07
CA LEU A 11 2.12 -3.05 -15.85
C LEU A 11 3.27 -3.57 -14.98
N LEU A 12 2.98 -4.37 -13.96
CA LEU A 12 4.00 -5.00 -13.12
C LEU A 12 4.81 -6.04 -13.90
N ASP A 13 4.15 -6.82 -14.76
CA ASP A 13 4.82 -7.79 -15.62
C ASP A 13 5.74 -7.07 -16.64
N LEU A 14 5.27 -5.97 -17.24
CA LEU A 14 6.13 -5.12 -18.10
C LEU A 14 7.31 -4.50 -17.33
N LEU A 15 7.12 -4.07 -16.09
CA LEU A 15 8.21 -3.58 -15.24
C LEU A 15 9.23 -4.68 -14.96
N GLN A 16 8.77 -5.89 -14.72
CA GLN A 16 9.64 -7.05 -14.49
C GLN A 16 10.48 -7.39 -15.73
N GLU A 17 9.91 -7.25 -16.93
CA GLU A 17 10.54 -7.60 -18.20
C GLU A 17 11.43 -6.51 -18.78
N GLU A 18 11.02 -5.24 -18.72
CA GLU A 18 11.69 -4.13 -19.41
C GLU A 18 12.67 -3.36 -18.53
N SER A 19 12.60 -3.54 -17.21
CA SER A 19 13.49 -2.83 -16.29
C SER A 19 14.91 -3.41 -16.32
N PRO A 20 15.96 -2.56 -16.35
CA PRO A 20 17.34 -3.03 -16.15
C PRO A 20 17.59 -3.51 -14.73
N ASP A 21 16.76 -3.09 -13.77
CA ASP A 21 16.80 -3.50 -12.36
C ASP A 21 15.35 -3.67 -11.88
N PRO A 22 14.68 -4.79 -12.22
CA PRO A 22 13.27 -4.97 -11.92
C PRO A 22 13.01 -5.07 -10.42
N GLU A 23 13.91 -5.72 -9.67
CA GLU A 23 13.83 -5.83 -8.21
C GLU A 23 13.73 -4.44 -7.58
N ARG A 24 14.68 -3.55 -7.86
CA ARG A 24 14.67 -2.19 -7.32
C ARG A 24 13.42 -1.41 -7.71
N HIS A 25 13.04 -1.39 -8.99
CA HIS A 25 11.91 -0.58 -9.44
C HIS A 25 10.57 -1.07 -8.88
N LEU A 26 10.38 -2.39 -8.78
CA LEU A 26 9.17 -2.96 -8.20
C LEU A 26 9.10 -2.72 -6.69
N ARG A 27 10.22 -2.81 -5.96
CA ARG A 27 10.28 -2.46 -4.52
C ARG A 27 9.98 -0.99 -4.27
N LEU A 28 10.54 -0.10 -5.09
CA LEU A 28 10.25 1.34 -5.00
C LEU A 28 8.78 1.64 -5.32
N LEU A 29 8.19 0.91 -6.27
CA LEU A 29 6.77 1.03 -6.57
C LEU A 29 5.90 0.52 -5.41
N ALA A 30 6.28 -0.58 -4.77
CA ALA A 30 5.64 -1.06 -3.54
C ALA A 30 5.71 -0.01 -2.43
N CYS A 31 6.88 0.63 -2.24
CA CYS A 31 7.05 1.74 -1.30
C CYS A 31 6.12 2.92 -1.65
N ASP A 32 5.96 3.27 -2.93
CA ASP A 32 5.06 4.35 -3.34
C ASP A 32 3.59 4.02 -2.99
N PHE A 33 3.17 2.76 -3.13
CA PHE A 33 1.83 2.31 -2.74
C PHE A 33 1.63 2.37 -1.22
N ALA A 34 2.60 1.88 -0.44
CA ALA A 34 2.59 1.95 1.01
C ALA A 34 2.63 3.40 1.54
N GLU A 35 3.40 4.29 0.90
CA GLU A 35 3.47 5.71 1.30
C GLU A 35 2.12 6.41 1.18
N ARG A 36 1.35 6.02 0.16
CA ARG A 36 0.03 6.60 -0.06
C ARG A 36 -0.95 6.17 1.04
N SER A 37 -0.95 4.89 1.41
CA SER A 37 -1.80 4.38 2.48
C SER A 37 -1.35 4.84 3.87
N LEU A 38 -0.04 5.08 4.08
CA LEU A 38 0.51 5.68 5.30
C LEU A 38 -0.16 7.02 5.67
N SER A 39 -0.57 7.81 4.68
CA SER A 39 -1.28 9.07 4.94
C SER A 39 -2.63 8.87 5.66
N LEU A 40 -3.24 7.69 5.51
CA LEU A 40 -4.46 7.30 6.23
C LEU A 40 -4.14 6.93 7.68
N TYR A 41 -3.09 6.13 7.87
CA TYR A 41 -2.59 5.77 9.19
C TYR A 41 -2.28 7.01 10.03
N GLN A 42 -1.57 7.97 9.46
CA GLN A 42 -1.15 9.20 10.15
C GLN A 42 -2.32 10.14 10.51
N GLN A 43 -3.48 9.98 9.87
CA GLN A 43 -4.69 10.69 10.29
C GLN A 43 -5.30 10.10 11.56
N LEU A 44 -5.14 8.78 11.77
CA LEU A 44 -5.64 8.06 12.94
C LEU A 44 -4.62 8.09 14.09
N PHE A 45 -3.33 8.03 13.78
CA PHE A 45 -2.22 7.95 14.72
C PHE A 45 -1.15 9.00 14.38
N PRO A 46 -1.42 10.30 14.61
CA PRO A 46 -0.53 11.38 14.19
C PRO A 46 0.82 11.38 14.92
N ASP A 47 0.88 10.80 16.12
CA ASP A 47 2.09 10.76 16.94
C ASP A 47 2.93 9.47 16.72
N ASP A 48 2.43 8.51 15.95
CA ASP A 48 3.14 7.26 15.65
C ASP A 48 3.95 7.37 14.35
N GLU A 49 5.26 7.52 14.53
CA GLU A 49 6.22 7.67 13.45
C GLU A 49 6.83 6.35 12.96
N GLN A 50 6.52 5.21 13.60
CA GLN A 50 7.19 3.95 13.24
C GLN A 50 6.91 3.50 11.81
N PRO A 51 5.66 3.53 11.30
CA PRO A 51 5.41 3.10 9.92
C PRO A 51 6.14 3.97 8.89
N ARG A 52 6.29 5.28 9.17
CA ARG A 52 7.09 6.19 8.34
C ARG A 52 8.57 5.79 8.36
N ARG A 53 9.13 5.48 9.52
CA ARG A 53 10.54 5.06 9.66
C ARG A 53 10.82 3.77 8.90
N VAL A 54 9.97 2.75 9.06
CA VAL A 54 10.06 1.49 8.31
C VAL A 54 10.06 1.75 6.81
N LEU A 55 9.14 2.58 6.32
CA LEU A 55 9.03 2.89 4.89
C LEU A 55 10.24 3.63 4.33
N ILE A 56 10.82 4.56 5.11
CA ILE A 56 12.07 5.25 4.74
C ILE A 56 13.20 4.22 4.59
N LEU A 57 13.35 3.30 5.54
CA LEU A 57 14.38 2.26 5.50
C LEU A 57 14.16 1.27 4.36
N ALA A 58 12.91 0.86 4.11
CA ALA A 58 12.54 0.02 2.96
C ALA A 58 12.94 0.68 1.63
N ARG A 59 12.66 1.99 1.48
CA ARG A 59 13.05 2.75 0.30
C ARG A 59 14.57 2.86 0.16
N GLN A 60 15.29 3.10 1.26
CA GLN A 60 16.75 3.13 1.28
C GLN A 60 17.35 1.77 0.91
N LEU A 61 16.82 0.67 1.45
CA LEU A 61 17.24 -0.69 1.13
C LEU A 61 17.02 -1.00 -0.36
N ALA A 62 15.85 -0.66 -0.91
CA ALA A 62 15.57 -0.80 -2.34
C ALA A 62 16.53 0.02 -3.22
N GLN A 63 17.09 1.11 -2.69
CA GLN A 63 18.12 1.93 -3.36
C GLN A 63 19.55 1.43 -3.12
N GLY A 64 19.74 0.39 -2.32
CA GLY A 64 21.07 -0.09 -1.90
C GLY A 64 21.79 0.84 -0.93
N GLN A 65 21.05 1.68 -0.19
CA GLN A 65 21.57 2.69 0.73
C GLN A 65 21.49 2.27 2.21
N ALA A 66 20.75 1.20 2.52
CA ALA A 66 20.61 0.67 3.87
C ALA A 66 20.90 -0.83 3.89
N GLU A 67 21.24 -1.33 5.08
CA GLU A 67 21.42 -2.77 5.32
C GLU A 67 20.10 -3.39 5.79
N ARG A 68 19.90 -4.67 5.48
CA ARG A 68 18.70 -5.42 5.90
C ARG A 68 18.52 -5.42 7.42
N ALA A 69 19.60 -5.47 8.18
CA ALA A 69 19.55 -5.45 9.66
C ALA A 69 18.89 -4.18 10.23
N ALA A 70 19.13 -3.01 9.63
CA ALA A 70 18.54 -1.76 10.10
C ALA A 70 17.01 -1.72 9.86
N LEU A 71 16.57 -2.37 8.79
CA LEU A 71 15.15 -2.54 8.49
C LEU A 71 14.49 -3.55 9.44
N ASP A 72 15.16 -4.69 9.68
CA ASP A 72 14.65 -5.71 10.61
C ASP A 72 14.44 -5.12 12.01
N GLU A 73 15.40 -4.33 12.51
CA GLU A 73 15.29 -3.65 13.80
C GLU A 73 14.12 -2.66 13.84
N ALA A 74 13.94 -1.85 12.79
CA ALA A 74 12.82 -0.91 12.71
C ALA A 74 11.47 -1.63 12.63
N TRP A 75 11.43 -2.81 12.00
CA TRP A 75 10.23 -3.63 11.91
C TRP A 75 9.85 -4.24 13.25
N GLU A 76 10.82 -4.81 13.97
CA GLU A 76 10.57 -5.34 15.32
C GLU A 76 9.99 -4.27 16.26
N MET A 77 10.48 -3.03 16.14
CA MET A 77 9.90 -1.89 16.87
C MET A 77 8.46 -1.59 16.43
N ALA A 78 8.16 -1.61 15.13
CA ALA A 78 6.81 -1.37 14.62
C ALA A 78 5.83 -2.46 15.04
N GLU A 79 6.20 -3.74 14.95
CA GLU A 79 5.36 -4.85 15.40
C GLU A 79 5.08 -4.81 16.90
N ALA A 80 6.08 -4.45 17.71
CA ALA A 80 5.87 -4.28 19.14
C ALA A 80 4.81 -3.22 19.46
N ILE A 81 4.77 -2.12 18.68
CA ILE A 81 3.76 -1.08 18.86
C ILE A 81 2.39 -1.54 18.36
N TRP A 82 2.32 -2.18 17.19
CA TRP A 82 1.05 -2.68 16.66
C TRP A 82 0.43 -3.77 17.52
N ALA A 83 1.24 -4.64 18.12
CA ALA A 83 0.77 -5.65 19.08
C ALA A 83 0.16 -5.02 20.34
N VAL A 84 0.64 -3.84 20.76
CA VAL A 84 0.09 -3.09 21.89
C VAL A 84 -1.17 -2.33 21.49
N GLN A 85 -1.25 -1.81 20.26
CA GLN A 85 -2.42 -1.11 19.74
C GLN A 85 -3.60 -2.04 19.43
N SER A 86 -3.37 -3.35 19.28
CA SER A 86 -4.38 -4.36 18.93
C SER A 86 -5.02 -5.08 20.13
N GLU A 87 -4.85 -4.59 21.37
CA GLU A 87 -5.60 -5.12 22.52
C GLU A 87 -7.13 -4.92 22.38
N PRO A 88 -7.96 -5.89 22.81
CA PRO A 88 -9.33 -6.05 22.36
C PRO A 88 -10.29 -5.09 23.09
N ALA A 89 -10.29 -3.82 22.73
CA ALA A 89 -11.38 -2.91 23.05
C ALA A 89 -12.51 -3.09 22.01
N ILE A 90 -13.27 -4.18 22.17
CA ILE A 90 -14.68 -4.38 21.78
C ILE A 90 -15.20 -3.39 20.71
N GLU A 91 -14.79 -3.58 19.47
CA GLU A 91 -15.47 -3.35 18.18
C GLU A 91 -14.37 -3.37 17.14
N VAL A 92 -14.36 -4.39 16.27
CA VAL A 92 -13.46 -4.42 15.10
C VAL A 92 -13.84 -3.24 14.23
N ASN A 93 -13.23 -2.09 14.51
CA ASN A 93 -13.54 -0.84 13.84
C ASN A 93 -12.75 -0.77 12.53
N ALA A 94 -13.24 0.04 11.61
CA ALA A 94 -12.57 0.28 10.32
C ALA A 94 -11.09 0.65 10.45
N GLY A 95 -10.71 1.23 11.60
CA GLY A 95 -9.34 1.49 11.97
C GLY A 95 -8.48 0.22 11.86
N ASP A 96 -8.84 -0.86 12.54
CA ASP A 96 -8.01 -2.08 12.62
C ASP A 96 -7.83 -2.75 11.25
N ALA A 97 -8.90 -2.85 10.46
CA ALA A 97 -8.81 -3.39 9.11
C ALA A 97 -7.93 -2.51 8.21
N VAL A 98 -8.02 -1.18 8.33
CA VAL A 98 -7.15 -0.26 7.59
C VAL A 98 -5.70 -0.36 8.08
N LEU A 99 -5.49 -0.54 9.38
CA LEU A 99 -4.17 -0.73 10.00
C LEU A 99 -3.48 -1.99 9.50
N ASP A 100 -4.17 -3.13 9.51
CA ASP A 100 -3.63 -4.40 9.02
C ASP A 100 -3.19 -4.31 7.55
N GLN A 101 -3.97 -3.59 6.73
CA GLN A 101 -3.65 -3.40 5.31
C GLN A 101 -2.50 -2.41 5.11
N ILE A 102 -2.39 -1.37 5.94
CA ILE A 102 -1.24 -0.46 5.87
C ILE A 102 0.02 -1.20 6.32
N ALA A 103 -0.06 -1.99 7.39
CA ALA A 103 1.02 -2.86 7.84
C ALA A 103 1.41 -3.89 6.77
N GLY A 104 0.43 -4.50 6.09
CA GLY A 104 0.63 -5.40 4.96
C GLY A 104 1.34 -4.73 3.78
N ALA A 105 0.90 -3.53 3.39
CA ALA A 105 1.54 -2.78 2.33
C ALA A 105 2.99 -2.39 2.67
N CYS A 106 3.22 -1.95 3.91
CA CYS A 106 4.56 -1.70 4.42
C CYS A 106 5.41 -2.96 4.41
N ARG A 107 4.88 -4.10 4.89
CA ARG A 107 5.57 -5.40 4.90
C ARG A 107 5.98 -5.84 3.52
N ALA A 108 5.04 -5.84 2.57
CA ALA A 108 5.30 -6.23 1.20
C ALA A 108 6.39 -5.37 0.55
N ALA A 109 6.46 -4.07 0.86
CA ALA A 109 7.47 -3.18 0.29
C ALA A 109 8.91 -3.59 0.62
N TRP A 110 9.14 -4.36 1.70
CA TRP A 110 10.48 -4.64 2.20
C TRP A 110 10.79 -6.13 2.39
N ASP A 111 9.80 -7.03 2.40
CA ASP A 111 10.01 -8.48 2.51
C ASP A 111 10.88 -9.00 1.36
N MET A 112 12.20 -9.03 1.59
CA MET A 112 13.20 -9.44 0.60
C MET A 112 13.10 -10.92 0.23
N ASP A 113 12.37 -11.72 1.00
CA ASP A 113 12.17 -13.14 0.73
C ASP A 113 10.97 -13.36 -0.22
N GLN A 114 10.06 -12.38 -0.29
CA GLN A 114 9.00 -12.32 -1.30
C GLN A 114 9.55 -11.75 -2.62
N PRO A 115 9.22 -12.30 -3.80
CA PRO A 115 9.62 -11.70 -5.09
C PRO A 115 9.10 -10.26 -5.24
N ALA A 116 9.92 -9.31 -5.71
CA ALA A 116 9.54 -7.89 -5.78
C ALA A 116 8.24 -7.61 -6.56
N ARG A 117 7.95 -8.39 -7.60
CA ARG A 117 6.69 -8.30 -8.34
C ARG A 117 5.49 -8.62 -7.45
N GLN A 118 5.60 -9.66 -6.63
CA GLN A 118 4.54 -10.05 -5.71
C GLN A 118 4.41 -9.03 -4.58
N ALA A 119 5.53 -8.53 -4.06
CA ALA A 119 5.57 -7.42 -3.10
C ALA A 119 4.83 -6.17 -3.61
N ALA A 120 5.11 -5.73 -4.84
CA ALA A 120 4.42 -4.60 -5.47
C ALA A 120 2.92 -4.86 -5.64
N GLN A 121 2.53 -6.09 -5.97
CA GLN A 121 1.12 -6.47 -6.10
C GLN A 121 0.41 -6.46 -4.73
N THR A 122 1.00 -7.07 -3.70
CA THR A 122 0.44 -7.07 -2.34
C THR A 122 0.30 -5.65 -1.80
N ALA A 123 1.34 -4.82 -1.91
CA ALA A 123 1.27 -3.43 -1.48
C ALA A 123 0.19 -2.62 -2.22
N ALA A 124 -0.04 -2.93 -3.49
CA ALA A 124 -1.12 -2.33 -4.26
C ALA A 124 -2.50 -2.80 -3.80
N ASP A 125 -2.67 -4.09 -3.56
CA ASP A 125 -3.94 -4.68 -3.13
C ASP A 125 -4.33 -4.16 -1.76
N ASP A 126 -3.39 -4.13 -0.83
CA ASP A 126 -3.62 -3.68 0.53
C ASP A 126 -3.89 -2.16 0.58
N SER A 127 -3.14 -1.34 -0.19
CA SER A 127 -3.45 0.10 -0.32
C SER A 127 -4.84 0.33 -0.90
N ALA A 128 -5.20 -0.39 -1.98
CA ALA A 128 -6.52 -0.28 -2.59
C ALA A 128 -7.65 -0.63 -1.62
N PHE A 129 -7.46 -1.66 -0.81
CA PHE A 129 -8.41 -2.04 0.22
C PHE A 129 -8.52 -0.98 1.31
N ALA A 130 -7.39 -0.45 1.83
CA ALA A 130 -7.39 0.55 2.88
C ALA A 130 -8.19 1.81 2.50
N PHE A 131 -7.99 2.33 1.29
CA PHE A 131 -8.76 3.48 0.78
C PHE A 131 -10.25 3.15 0.59
N ALA A 132 -10.54 1.99 0.00
CA ALA A 132 -11.91 1.54 -0.24
C ALA A 132 -12.70 1.40 1.07
N TYR A 133 -12.07 0.80 2.07
CA TYR A 133 -12.66 0.58 3.38
C TYR A 133 -12.92 1.89 4.11
N ARG A 134 -11.96 2.82 4.12
CA ARG A 134 -12.13 4.15 4.73
C ARG A 134 -13.35 4.88 4.18
N ASP A 135 -13.46 4.96 2.84
CA ASP A 135 -14.54 5.72 2.20
C ASP A 135 -15.90 5.04 2.40
N ALA A 136 -15.95 3.72 2.28
CA ALA A 136 -17.19 2.96 2.50
C ALA A 136 -17.68 3.09 3.95
N TYR A 137 -16.77 3.14 4.91
CA TYR A 137 -17.13 3.30 6.32
C TYR A 137 -17.62 4.71 6.64
N ALA A 138 -17.00 5.74 6.04
CA ALA A 138 -17.42 7.13 6.23
C ALA A 138 -18.89 7.38 5.83
N VAL A 139 -19.43 6.60 4.89
CA VAL A 139 -20.84 6.70 4.47
C VAL A 139 -21.79 5.77 5.24
N SER A 140 -21.30 4.70 5.88
CA SER A 140 -22.14 3.73 6.58
C SER A 140 -22.33 4.01 8.06
N TRP A 141 -21.44 4.80 8.69
CA TRP A 141 -21.45 5.06 10.13
C TRP A 141 -22.61 5.94 10.65
N PRO A 142 -23.14 6.94 9.93
CA PRO A 142 -24.15 7.84 10.51
C PRO A 142 -25.51 7.19 10.78
N ASP A 143 -25.89 6.14 10.05
CA ASP A 143 -27.24 5.55 10.12
C ASP A 143 -27.16 4.02 10.10
N TYR A 144 -27.10 3.39 11.28
CA TYR A 144 -27.15 1.93 11.48
C TYR A 144 -28.55 1.38 11.14
N TYR A 145 -28.97 1.46 9.87
CA TYR A 145 -30.23 0.91 9.36
C TYR A 145 -29.96 -0.27 8.41
N PRO A 146 -30.51 -1.48 8.67
CA PRO A 146 -29.98 -2.73 8.13
C PRO A 146 -30.32 -3.07 6.66
N GLY A 147 -30.96 -2.17 5.90
CA GLY A 147 -31.44 -2.44 4.54
C GLY A 147 -30.73 -1.67 3.43
N GLU A 148 -30.72 -0.34 3.51
CA GLU A 148 -30.21 0.56 2.46
C GLU A 148 -28.70 0.86 2.58
N THR A 149 -28.13 0.68 3.78
CA THR A 149 -26.70 0.96 4.05
C THR A 149 -25.76 -0.03 3.37
N LYS A 150 -26.19 -1.28 3.16
CA LYS A 150 -25.35 -2.30 2.50
C LYS A 150 -25.08 -1.98 1.03
N SER A 151 -26.05 -1.42 0.31
CA SER A 151 -25.85 -1.04 -1.09
C SER A 151 -24.98 0.20 -1.23
N LEU A 152 -25.13 1.20 -0.36
CA LEU A 152 -24.30 2.40 -0.33
C LEU A 152 -22.84 2.10 0.07
N TRP A 153 -22.63 1.22 1.05
CA TRP A 153 -21.29 0.78 1.43
C TRP A 153 -20.57 0.13 0.25
N GLN A 154 -21.21 -0.83 -0.43
CA GLN A 154 -20.58 -1.56 -1.55
C GLN A 154 -20.26 -0.62 -2.72
N VAL A 155 -21.20 0.26 -3.09
CA VAL A 155 -20.98 1.22 -4.18
C VAL A 155 -19.82 2.16 -3.85
N THR A 156 -19.71 2.62 -2.61
CA THR A 156 -18.64 3.52 -2.18
C THR A 156 -17.30 2.79 -2.11
N PHE A 157 -17.28 1.57 -1.58
CA PHE A 157 -16.11 0.70 -1.55
C PHE A 157 -15.58 0.48 -2.97
N ASP A 158 -16.42 0.05 -3.91
CA ASP A 158 -16.04 -0.24 -5.29
C ASP A 158 -15.49 1.02 -5.99
N ALA A 159 -16.13 2.18 -5.78
CA ALA A 159 -15.70 3.45 -6.37
C ALA A 159 -14.34 3.91 -5.82
N ALA A 160 -14.12 3.82 -4.52
CA ALA A 160 -12.86 4.19 -3.88
C ALA A 160 -11.74 3.20 -4.24
N HIS A 161 -12.03 1.89 -4.28
CA HIS A 161 -11.11 0.87 -4.76
C HIS A 161 -10.68 1.16 -6.21
N GLU A 162 -11.61 1.42 -7.13
CA GLU A 162 -11.29 1.69 -8.54
C GLU A 162 -10.52 3.02 -8.71
N THR A 163 -10.83 4.03 -7.88
CA THR A 163 -10.07 5.29 -7.85
C THR A 163 -8.62 5.05 -7.46
N GLU A 164 -8.39 4.22 -6.45
CA GLU A 164 -7.04 3.85 -6.00
C GLU A 164 -6.31 3.01 -7.05
N ARG A 165 -6.98 2.04 -7.69
CA ARG A 165 -6.41 1.29 -8.82
C ARG A 165 -6.04 2.18 -9.99
N ALA A 166 -6.83 3.21 -10.29
CA ALA A 166 -6.50 4.18 -11.33
C ALA A 166 -5.23 4.95 -11.01
N TRP A 167 -5.04 5.36 -9.76
CA TRP A 167 -3.81 5.99 -9.31
C TRP A 167 -2.61 5.04 -9.41
N GLN A 168 -2.74 3.79 -8.94
CA GLN A 168 -1.67 2.79 -8.97
C GLN A 168 -1.21 2.50 -10.41
N ARG A 169 -2.15 2.34 -11.35
CA ARG A 169 -1.85 2.16 -12.77
C ARG A 169 -1.09 3.35 -13.35
N LYS A 170 -1.55 4.58 -13.05
CA LYS A 170 -0.86 5.80 -13.48
C LYS A 170 0.57 5.82 -12.94
N ARG A 171 0.76 5.47 -11.67
CA ARG A 171 2.08 5.44 -11.04
C ARG A 171 3.03 4.43 -11.69
N ALA A 172 2.56 3.21 -11.95
CA ALA A 172 3.36 2.20 -12.64
C ALA A 172 3.75 2.64 -14.07
N ILE A 173 2.85 3.31 -14.80
CA ILE A 173 3.15 3.92 -16.11
C ILE A 173 4.23 4.98 -15.99
N GLU A 174 4.17 5.86 -14.99
CA GLU A 174 5.21 6.88 -14.77
C GLU A 174 6.60 6.24 -14.54
N VAL A 175 6.67 5.14 -13.79
CA VAL A 175 7.92 4.40 -13.59
C VAL A 175 8.42 3.79 -14.91
N LEU A 176 7.56 3.10 -15.66
CA LEU A 176 7.91 2.54 -16.98
C LEU A 176 8.42 3.60 -17.96
N LEU A 177 7.75 4.75 -18.01
CA LEU A 177 8.17 5.85 -18.88
C LEU A 177 9.52 6.41 -18.48
N ARG A 178 9.79 6.55 -17.17
CA ARG A 178 11.11 6.99 -16.69
C ARG A 178 12.20 6.01 -17.12
N ILE A 179 11.98 4.71 -16.91
CA ILE A 179 12.94 3.66 -17.32
C ILE A 179 13.26 3.80 -18.80
N ARG A 180 12.24 3.82 -19.67
CA ARG A 180 12.41 3.91 -21.12
C ARG A 180 13.10 5.20 -21.59
N LEU A 181 12.92 6.30 -20.88
CA LEU A 181 13.56 7.58 -21.20
C LEU A 181 15.02 7.67 -20.72
N THR A 182 15.38 6.88 -19.70
CA THR A 182 16.74 6.85 -19.13
C THR A 182 17.61 5.70 -19.66
N SER A 183 17.02 4.71 -20.33
CA SER A 183 17.77 3.64 -21.00
C SER A 183 18.45 4.19 -22.26
N PRO A 184 19.78 4.05 -22.39
CA PRO A 184 20.55 4.52 -23.55
C PRO A 184 20.30 3.75 -24.84
#